data_AF-A0A523A5T2-F1
#
_entry.id   AF-A0A523A5T2-F1
#
_cell.length_a   1.000
_cell.length_b   1.000
_cell.length_c   1.000
_cell.angle_alpha   90.00
_cell.angle_beta   90.00
_cell.angle_gamma   90.00
#
_symmetry.space_group_name_H-M   'P 1'
#
loop_
_entity.id
_entity.type
_entity.pdbx_description
1 polymer ?
#
loop_
_entity_poly.entity_id
_entity_poly.type
_entity_poly.pdbx_seq_one_letter_code
_entity_poly.pdbx_strand_id
1 'polypeptide(L)'
;MTESIIVLFIILLYVLLANYVSYHLRKTLILNSQKWDLNICCGKTDGGGLNVDIVRHKELPRFKQVDNIYDLPFEDGEFATVLCSHTIEHVDDPRRFYAELQRVGKNVTLVVPPLYDLAAVFNILEHKWIFLTLKKRHHTLPRFIRLPFADVFHKLFGQRNNVK
;
A
#
# COMPACT_ATOMS: atom_id res chain seq x y z
N MET A 1 -36.64 -0.29 -16.93
CA MET A 1 -35.41 -0.71 -17.65
C MET A 1 -34.43 0.46 -17.79
N THR A 2 -34.86 1.61 -18.33
CA THR A 2 -34.01 2.81 -18.50
C THR A 2 -33.46 3.38 -17.19
N GLU A 3 -34.28 3.46 -16.14
CA GLU A 3 -33.86 3.95 -14.82
C GLU A 3 -32.76 3.08 -14.21
N SER A 4 -32.90 1.75 -14.30
CA SER A 4 -31.90 0.79 -13.81
C SER A 4 -30.56 0.92 -14.55
N ILE A 5 -30.59 1.19 -15.87
CA ILE A 5 -29.38 1.40 -16.67
C ILE A 5 -28.68 2.70 -16.25
N ILE A 6 -29.44 3.78 -16.02
CA ILE A 6 -28.89 5.06 -15.55
C ILE A 6 -28.22 4.89 -14.18
N VAL A 7 -28.86 4.19 -13.25
CA VAL A 7 -28.29 3.92 -11.92
C VAL A 7 -26.99 3.13 -12.03
N LEU A 8 -26.96 2.05 -12.83
CA LEU A 8 -25.75 1.26 -13.05
C LEU A 8 -24.62 2.10 -13.67
N PHE A 9 -24.94 2.97 -14.63
CA PHE A 9 -23.98 3.88 -15.24
C PHE A 9 -23.39 4.87 -14.22
N ILE A 10 -24.23 5.46 -13.36
CA ILE A 10 -23.78 6.37 -12.29
C ILE A 10 -22.86 5.65 -11.30
N ILE A 11 -23.22 4.42 -10.90
CA ILE A 11 -22.40 3.60 -10.00
C ILE A 11 -21.05 3.30 -10.64
N LEU A 12 -21.03 2.87 -11.91
CA LEU A 12 -19.79 2.59 -12.63
C LEU A 12 -18.92 3.85 -12.74
N LEU A 13 -19.51 4.98 -13.12
CA LEU A 13 -18.80 6.26 -13.22
C LEU A 13 -18.22 6.68 -11.86
N TYR A 14 -19.00 6.53 -10.78
CA TYR A 14 -18.53 6.78 -9.42
C TYR A 14 -17.32 5.92 -9.06
N VAL A 15 -17.39 4.60 -9.30
CA VAL A 15 -16.30 3.66 -8.98
C VAL A 15 -15.02 4.04 -9.73
N LEU A 16 -15.12 4.33 -11.03
CA LEU A 16 -13.98 4.72 -11.86
C LEU A 16 -13.38 6.07 -11.42
N LEU A 17 -14.24 7.06 -11.16
CA LEU A 17 -13.79 8.39 -10.73
C LEU A 17 -13.17 8.35 -9.33
N ALA A 18 -13.79 7.65 -8.38
CA ALA A 18 -13.29 7.48 -7.03
C ALA A 18 -11.91 6.81 -7.03
N ASN A 19 -11.74 5.76 -7.85
CA ASN A 19 -10.46 5.10 -8.05
C ASN A 19 -9.43 6.05 -8.64
N TYR A 20 -9.76 6.77 -9.71
CA TYR A 20 -8.84 7.72 -10.34
C TYR A 20 -8.37 8.79 -9.36
N VAL A 21 -9.29 9.41 -8.63
CA VAL A 21 -8.98 10.45 -7.63
C VAL A 21 -8.12 9.90 -6.49
N SER A 22 -8.45 8.70 -5.98
CA SER A 22 -7.72 8.08 -4.89
C SER A 22 -6.33 7.62 -5.33
N TYR A 23 -6.25 6.85 -6.41
CA TYR A 23 -5.06 6.12 -6.82
C TYR A 23 -4.07 6.99 -7.58
N HIS A 24 -4.52 7.93 -8.41
CA HIS A 24 -3.63 8.81 -9.16
C HIS A 24 -3.41 10.14 -8.47
N LEU A 25 -4.47 10.89 -8.16
CA LEU A 25 -4.30 12.26 -7.64
C LEU A 25 -3.80 12.26 -6.20
N ARG A 26 -4.58 11.71 -5.26
CA ARG A 26 -4.27 11.75 -3.83
C ARG A 26 -2.99 11.00 -3.48
N LYS A 27 -2.75 9.84 -4.11
CA LYS A 27 -1.50 9.09 -3.92
C LYS A 27 -0.29 9.94 -4.30
N THR A 28 -0.29 10.49 -5.51
CA THR A 28 0.83 11.31 -6.01
C THR A 28 1.06 12.55 -5.14
N LEU A 29 -0.02 13.23 -4.73
CA LEU A 29 0.07 14.36 -3.81
C LEU A 29 0.71 13.98 -2.47
N ILE A 30 0.37 12.81 -1.91
CA ILE A 30 0.96 12.35 -0.66
C ILE A 30 2.43 11.99 -0.83
N LEU A 31 2.77 11.26 -1.89
CA LEU A 31 4.14 10.83 -2.16
C LEU A 31 5.06 12.03 -2.40
N ASN A 32 4.56 13.05 -3.10
CA ASN A 32 5.33 14.25 -3.44
C ASN A 32 5.23 15.36 -2.37
N SER A 33 4.54 15.15 -1.25
CA SER A 33 4.35 16.23 -0.26
C SER A 33 5.63 16.59 0.49
N GLN A 34 6.61 15.69 0.50
CA GLN A 34 7.91 15.89 1.12
C GLN A 34 8.92 14.87 0.59
N LYS A 35 10.19 15.09 0.92
CA LYS A 35 11.22 14.05 0.80
C LYS A 35 11.10 13.09 1.99
N TRP A 36 11.10 11.79 1.70
CA TRP A 36 11.05 10.72 2.70
C TRP A 36 12.44 10.17 2.93
N ASP A 37 12.84 9.95 4.18
CA ASP A 37 14.17 9.37 4.45
C ASP A 37 14.24 7.92 4.01
N LEU A 38 13.18 7.15 4.28
CA LEU A 38 12.97 5.78 3.82
C LEU A 38 11.63 5.65 3.08
N ASN A 39 11.69 5.10 1.87
CA ASN A 39 10.53 4.67 1.09
C ASN A 39 10.60 3.14 0.95
N ILE A 40 9.87 2.43 1.79
CA ILE A 40 9.88 0.96 1.87
C ILE A 40 8.83 0.37 0.92
N CYS A 41 9.19 -0.75 0.29
CA CYS A 41 8.45 -1.38 -0.80
C CYS A 41 8.16 -0.38 -1.93
N CYS A 42 9.22 0.30 -2.37
CA CYS A 42 9.12 1.47 -3.23
C CYS A 42 8.53 1.20 -4.62
N GLY A 43 8.54 -0.05 -5.09
CA GLY A 43 8.12 -0.42 -6.42
C GLY A 43 8.86 0.39 -7.49
N LYS A 44 8.13 1.27 -8.19
CA LYS A 44 8.65 2.12 -9.27
C LYS A 44 8.75 3.60 -8.90
N THR A 45 8.52 3.95 -7.62
CA THR A 45 8.41 5.34 -7.17
C THR A 45 9.61 5.73 -6.31
N ASP A 46 10.23 6.86 -6.61
CA ASP A 46 11.27 7.47 -5.78
C ASP A 46 10.62 8.29 -4.65
N GLY A 47 11.06 8.04 -3.40
CA GLY A 47 10.67 8.84 -2.23
C GLY A 47 11.61 10.00 -1.91
N GLY A 48 12.71 10.15 -2.68
CA GLY A 48 13.70 11.21 -2.52
C GLY A 48 14.84 10.88 -1.52
N GLY A 49 14.62 9.97 -0.56
CA GLY A 49 15.65 9.39 0.29
C GLY A 49 16.08 7.99 -0.18
N LEU A 50 16.26 7.07 0.75
CA LEU A 50 16.57 5.67 0.49
C LEU A 50 15.31 4.94 -0.01
N ASN A 51 15.41 4.28 -1.16
CA ASN A 51 14.35 3.44 -1.69
C ASN A 51 14.67 1.98 -1.40
N VAL A 52 13.75 1.26 -0.78
CA VAL A 52 13.97 -0.13 -0.37
C VAL A 52 12.86 -1.00 -0.91
N ASP A 53 13.21 -2.13 -1.49
CA ASP A 53 12.27 -3.14 -1.93
C ASP A 53 12.96 -4.50 -1.92
N ILE A 54 12.17 -5.57 -1.91
CA ILE A 54 12.68 -6.93 -2.09
C ILE A 54 12.93 -7.26 -3.56
N VAL A 55 12.29 -6.52 -4.48
CA VAL A 55 12.46 -6.69 -5.93
C VAL A 55 12.76 -5.34 -6.58
N ARG A 56 13.81 -5.31 -7.39
CA ARG A 56 14.11 -4.13 -8.21
C ARG A 56 13.18 -4.05 -9.43
N HIS A 57 12.12 -3.25 -9.32
CA HIS A 57 11.14 -3.05 -10.41
C HIS A 57 11.55 -1.99 -11.44
N LYS A 58 12.44 -1.07 -11.06
CA LYS A 58 12.96 0.03 -11.88
C LYS A 58 14.29 0.51 -11.29
N GLU A 59 15.17 1.05 -12.12
CA GLU A 59 16.33 1.82 -11.64
C GLU A 59 15.86 3.10 -10.93
N LEU A 60 16.02 3.12 -9.60
CA LEU A 60 15.70 4.25 -8.72
C LEU A 60 16.97 4.72 -8.00
N PRO A 61 17.10 6.03 -7.72
CA PRO A 61 18.24 6.55 -6.98
C PRO A 61 18.24 5.98 -5.55
N ARG A 62 19.45 5.71 -5.02
CA ARG A 62 19.65 5.21 -3.65
C ARG A 62 18.77 3.98 -3.34
N PHE A 63 18.70 3.05 -4.30
CA PHE A 63 17.95 1.81 -4.13
C PHE A 63 18.78 0.77 -3.37
N LYS A 64 18.22 0.18 -2.31
CA LYS A 64 18.78 -0.96 -1.58
C LYS A 64 17.78 -2.12 -1.64
N GLN A 65 18.22 -3.26 -2.18
CA GLN A 65 17.42 -4.48 -2.11
C GLN A 65 17.55 -5.11 -0.72
N VAL A 66 16.46 -5.65 -0.19
CA VAL A 66 16.45 -6.44 1.06
C VAL A 66 15.81 -7.79 0.81
N ASP A 67 16.05 -8.77 1.69
CA ASP A 67 15.47 -10.11 1.53
C ASP A 67 14.19 -10.32 2.36
N ASN A 68 14.00 -9.51 3.41
CA ASN A 68 12.90 -9.66 4.36
C ASN A 68 12.41 -8.27 4.83
N ILE A 69 11.11 -8.03 4.72
CA ILE A 69 10.48 -6.79 5.17
C ILE A 69 10.17 -6.77 6.68
N TYR A 70 10.21 -7.93 7.33
CA TYR A 70 9.96 -8.07 8.77
C TYR A 70 11.22 -8.02 9.64
N ASP A 71 12.39 -7.87 9.02
CA ASP A 71 13.69 -7.78 9.67
C ASP A 71 14.63 -6.97 8.76
N LEU A 72 14.51 -5.64 8.85
CA LEU A 72 15.22 -4.72 7.98
C LEU A 72 16.64 -4.48 8.51
N PRO A 73 17.66 -4.43 7.63
CA PRO A 73 19.06 -4.24 8.02
C PRO A 73 19.37 -2.76 8.25
N PHE A 74 18.67 -2.17 9.22
CA PHE A 74 18.74 -0.77 9.64
C PHE A 74 18.67 -0.68 11.17
N GLU A 75 19.30 0.34 11.72
CA GLU A 75 19.34 0.61 13.16
C GLU A 75 18.00 1.14 13.67
N ASP A 76 17.79 1.03 14.98
CA ASP A 76 16.61 1.60 15.64
C ASP A 76 16.57 3.12 15.47
N GLY A 77 15.46 3.63 14.94
CA GLY A 77 15.24 5.05 14.73
C GLY A 77 16.18 5.71 13.71
N GLU A 78 16.81 4.93 12.82
CA GLU A 78 17.71 5.41 11.76
C GLU A 78 17.06 6.49 10.88
N PHE A 79 15.76 6.35 10.60
CA PHE A 79 15.02 7.26 9.72
C PHE A 79 14.10 8.19 10.50
N ALA A 80 14.10 9.49 10.19
CA ALA A 80 13.16 10.42 10.80
C ALA A 80 11.75 10.26 10.19
N THR A 81 11.67 9.96 8.89
CA THR A 81 10.41 9.70 8.17
C THR A 81 10.45 8.42 7.34
N VAL A 82 9.42 7.58 7.50
CA VAL A 82 9.24 6.33 6.77
C VAL A 82 7.94 6.37 5.99
N LEU A 83 7.97 6.01 4.72
CA LEU A 83 6.81 5.90 3.84
C LEU A 83 6.62 4.43 3.42
N CYS A 84 5.43 3.91 3.67
CA CYS A 84 4.95 2.62 3.13
C CYS A 84 3.65 2.86 2.37
N SER A 85 3.62 2.56 1.07
CA SER A 85 2.51 2.94 0.19
C SER A 85 1.98 1.75 -0.59
N HIS A 86 0.71 1.40 -0.36
CA HIS A 86 0.00 0.29 -0.99
C HIS A 86 0.80 -1.03 -0.91
N THR A 87 1.21 -1.41 0.29
CA THR A 87 1.99 -2.64 0.52
C THR A 87 1.50 -3.41 1.74
N ILE A 88 1.23 -2.71 2.84
CA ILE A 88 0.85 -3.32 4.12
C ILE A 88 -0.46 -4.13 4.07
N GLU A 89 -1.30 -3.93 3.05
CA GLU A 89 -2.49 -4.73 2.77
C GLU A 89 -2.20 -6.09 2.10
N HIS A 90 -1.00 -6.27 1.57
CA HIS A 90 -0.55 -7.46 0.87
C HIS A 90 0.33 -8.39 1.73
N VAL A 91 0.88 -7.89 2.84
CA VAL A 91 1.80 -8.65 3.71
C VAL A 91 1.06 -9.70 4.54
N ASP A 92 1.78 -10.74 4.99
CA ASP A 92 1.22 -11.79 5.84
C ASP A 92 0.84 -11.29 7.23
N ASP A 93 1.68 -10.45 7.85
CA ASP A 93 1.43 -9.88 9.18
C ASP A 93 1.60 -8.36 9.19
N PRO A 94 0.50 -7.59 9.00
CA PRO A 94 0.52 -6.13 9.03
C PRO A 94 1.03 -5.57 10.36
N ARG A 95 0.80 -6.27 11.48
CA ARG A 95 1.23 -5.79 12.80
C ARG A 95 2.74 -5.94 12.96
N ARG A 96 3.28 -7.11 12.61
CA ARG A 96 4.73 -7.35 12.63
C ARG A 96 5.44 -6.40 11.69
N PHE A 97 4.94 -6.24 10.46
CA PHE A 97 5.55 -5.31 9.51
C PHE A 97 5.50 -3.87 10.02
N TYR A 98 4.36 -3.41 10.53
CA TYR A 98 4.25 -2.06 11.09
C TYR A 98 5.18 -1.85 12.29
N ALA A 99 5.31 -2.83 13.19
CA ALA A 99 6.25 -2.77 14.31
C ALA A 99 7.70 -2.61 13.83
N GLU A 100 8.08 -3.31 12.76
CA GLU A 100 9.40 -3.16 12.14
C GLU A 100 9.61 -1.77 11.54
N LEU A 101 8.59 -1.20 10.89
CA LEU A 101 8.64 0.18 10.41
C LEU A 101 8.78 1.20 11.55
N GLN A 102 8.14 0.95 12.69
CA GLN A 102 8.28 1.78 13.89
C GLN A 102 9.65 1.61 14.53
N ARG A 103 10.27 0.43 14.44
CA ARG A 103 11.62 0.19 14.94
C ARG A 103 12.63 1.04 14.19
N VAL A 104 12.64 0.95 12.86
CA VAL A 104 13.62 1.68 12.02
C VAL A 104 13.32 3.18 11.87
N GLY A 105 12.09 3.61 12.20
CA GLY A 105 11.56 4.92 11.84
C GLY A 105 10.86 5.67 12.98
N LYS A 106 11.18 6.97 13.14
CA LYS A 106 10.52 7.83 14.14
C LYS A 106 9.08 8.20 13.74
N ASN A 107 8.85 8.49 12.47
CA ASN A 107 7.53 8.87 11.95
C ASN A 107 7.15 8.01 10.74
N VAL A 108 6.32 6.99 10.99
CA VAL A 108 5.80 6.12 9.93
C VAL A 108 4.58 6.76 9.27
N THR A 109 4.53 6.73 7.95
CA THR A 109 3.38 7.12 7.14
C THR A 109 2.94 5.96 6.28
N LEU A 110 1.74 5.47 6.53
CA LEU A 110 1.07 4.44 5.75
C LEU A 110 0.12 5.10 4.75
N VAL A 111 0.20 4.68 3.48
CA VAL A 111 -0.73 5.08 2.43
C VAL A 111 -1.49 3.85 1.97
N VAL A 112 -2.76 3.73 2.36
CA VAL A 112 -3.60 2.56 2.06
C VAL A 112 -4.82 2.95 1.22
N PRO A 113 -5.42 2.00 0.48
CA PRO A 113 -6.71 2.19 -0.19
C PRO A 113 -7.81 2.59 0.81
N PRO A 114 -8.48 3.73 0.63
CA PRO A 114 -9.64 4.11 1.44
C PRO A 114 -10.91 3.38 0.97
N LEU A 115 -11.87 3.15 1.87
CA LEU A 115 -13.11 2.40 1.59
C LEU A 115 -14.00 2.99 0.49
N TYR A 116 -13.88 4.28 0.20
CA TYR A 116 -14.63 4.89 -0.92
C TYR A 116 -14.05 4.50 -2.29
N ASP A 117 -12.81 3.99 -2.34
CA ASP A 117 -12.16 3.48 -3.54
C ASP A 117 -12.42 1.98 -3.65
N LEU A 118 -13.66 1.64 -4.02
CA LEU A 118 -14.13 0.26 -4.08
C LEU A 118 -13.30 -0.58 -5.05
N ALA A 119 -12.82 -0.01 -6.16
CA ALA A 119 -12.00 -0.72 -7.13
C ALA A 119 -10.65 -1.15 -6.53
N ALA A 120 -10.00 -0.29 -5.74
CA ALA A 120 -8.76 -0.65 -5.06
C ALA A 120 -9.04 -1.64 -3.91
N VAL A 121 -10.02 -1.36 -3.05
CA VAL A 121 -10.32 -2.20 -1.87
C VAL A 121 -10.69 -3.63 -2.27
N PHE A 122 -11.50 -3.79 -3.33
CA PHE A 122 -11.92 -5.10 -3.84
C PHE A 122 -10.97 -5.69 -4.88
N ASN A 123 -9.70 -5.28 -4.93
CA ASN A 123 -8.66 -6.05 -5.59
C ASN A 123 -8.31 -7.32 -4.78
N ILE A 124 -9.31 -8.20 -4.61
CA ILE A 124 -9.31 -9.40 -3.76
C ILE A 124 -8.23 -10.40 -4.19
N LEU A 125 -7.81 -10.32 -5.46
CA LEU A 125 -6.74 -11.17 -5.98
C LEU A 125 -5.39 -10.87 -5.32
N GLU A 126 -5.16 -9.62 -4.89
CA GLU A 126 -3.86 -9.19 -4.37
C GLU A 126 -3.91 -8.81 -2.88
N HIS A 127 -5.04 -8.32 -2.37
CA HIS A 127 -5.16 -7.92 -0.96
C HIS A 127 -5.42 -9.10 -0.03
N LYS A 128 -4.63 -9.20 1.04
CA LYS A 128 -4.90 -10.10 2.18
C LYS A 128 -5.75 -9.41 3.25
N TRP A 129 -5.67 -8.09 3.32
CA TRP A 129 -6.32 -7.27 4.35
C TRP A 129 -7.08 -6.10 3.76
N ILE A 130 -8.24 -5.79 4.33
CA ILE A 130 -8.96 -4.53 4.09
C ILE A 130 -8.79 -3.63 5.30
N PHE A 131 -8.23 -2.43 5.08
CA PHE A 131 -8.19 -1.39 6.10
C PHE A 131 -9.52 -0.63 6.15
N LEU A 132 -10.13 -0.57 7.34
CA LEU A 132 -11.42 0.04 7.60
C LEU A 132 -11.28 1.55 7.79
N THR A 133 -10.97 2.27 6.71
CA THR A 133 -10.67 3.70 6.75
C THR A 133 -11.20 4.48 5.54
N LEU A 134 -11.65 5.71 5.77
CA LEU A 134 -11.94 6.69 4.70
C LEU A 134 -10.76 7.62 4.40
N LYS A 135 -9.76 7.67 5.28
CA LYS A 135 -8.51 8.43 5.07
C LYS A 135 -7.50 7.55 4.33
N LYS A 136 -6.71 8.18 3.46
CA LYS A 136 -5.66 7.52 2.67
C LYS A 136 -4.31 7.48 3.42
N ARG A 137 -3.98 8.55 4.14
CA ARG A 137 -2.73 8.72 4.90
C ARG A 137 -2.97 8.42 6.38
N HIS A 138 -2.08 7.64 6.99
CA HIS A 138 -2.12 7.29 8.41
C HIS A 138 -0.72 7.31 9.04
N HIS A 139 -0.66 7.67 10.31
CA HIS A 139 0.57 7.56 11.12
C HIS A 139 0.50 6.40 12.12
N THR A 140 -0.69 5.85 12.32
CA THR A 140 -0.95 4.65 13.12
C THR A 140 -1.58 3.58 12.25
N LEU A 141 -1.37 2.30 12.60
CA LEU A 141 -1.99 1.19 11.88
C LEU A 141 -3.52 1.27 12.01
N PRO A 142 -4.27 1.47 10.91
CA PRO A 142 -5.73 1.53 10.98
C PRO A 142 -6.31 0.16 11.33
N ARG A 143 -7.56 0.11 11.77
CA ARG A 143 -8.27 -1.17 11.95
C ARG A 143 -8.36 -1.88 10.59
N PHE A 144 -8.18 -3.20 10.59
CA PHE A 144 -8.25 -4.00 9.37
C PHE A 144 -8.92 -5.34 9.64
N ILE A 145 -9.46 -5.94 8.58
CA ILE A 145 -10.06 -7.27 8.58
C ILE A 145 -9.39 -8.14 7.51
N ARG A 146 -9.30 -9.44 7.75
CA ARG A 146 -8.79 -10.39 6.75
C ARG A 146 -9.84 -10.57 5.67
N LEU A 147 -9.41 -10.52 4.41
CA LEU A 147 -10.28 -10.85 3.29
C LEU A 147 -10.53 -12.37 3.26
N PRO A 148 -11.79 -12.83 3.29
CA PRO A 148 -12.07 -14.25 3.12
C PRO A 148 -11.64 -14.70 1.71
N PHE A 149 -11.09 -15.90 1.60
CA PHE A 149 -10.66 -16.55 0.35
C PHE A 149 -9.39 -16.02 -0.33
N ALA A 150 -8.71 -15.00 0.19
CA ALA A 150 -7.42 -14.55 -0.36
C ALA A 150 -6.43 -15.72 -0.49
N ASP A 151 -6.31 -16.56 0.55
CA ASP A 151 -5.41 -17.72 0.56
C ASP A 151 -5.83 -18.83 -0.43
N VAL A 152 -7.13 -18.95 -0.73
CA VAL A 152 -7.68 -19.97 -1.63
C VAL A 152 -7.38 -19.60 -3.08
N PHE A 153 -7.59 -18.34 -3.44
CA PHE A 153 -7.26 -17.84 -4.78
C PHE A 153 -5.74 -17.77 -5.01
N HIS A 154 -4.94 -17.46 -3.98
CA HIS A 154 -3.48 -17.48 -4.06
C HIS A 154 -2.92 -18.87 -4.37
N LYS A 155 -3.55 -19.93 -3.84
CA LYS A 155 -3.20 -21.33 -4.16
C LYS A 155 -3.64 -21.76 -5.57
N LEU A 156 -4.72 -21.18 -6.10
CA LEU A 156 -5.27 -21.54 -7.42
C LEU A 156 -4.60 -20.80 -8.58
N PHE A 157 -4.19 -19.55 -8.41
CA PHE A 157 -3.70 -18.70 -9.51
C PHE A 157 -2.23 -18.25 -9.39
N GLY A 158 -1.55 -18.55 -8.28
CA GLY A 158 -0.15 -18.15 -8.05
C GLY A 158 0.02 -16.64 -7.82
N GLN A 159 0.99 -16.27 -6.98
CA GLN A 159 1.30 -14.85 -6.71
C GLN A 159 1.83 -14.17 -7.97
N ARG A 160 1.20 -13.06 -8.39
CA ARG A 160 1.78 -12.15 -9.39
C ARG A 160 2.86 -11.23 -8.80
N ASN A 161 2.79 -10.95 -7.50
CA ASN A 161 3.71 -10.07 -6.79
C ASN A 161 4.30 -10.84 -5.59
N ASN A 162 5.55 -11.28 -5.73
CA ASN A 162 6.30 -11.95 -4.66
C ASN A 162 6.68 -10.91 -3.60
N VAL A 163 5.83 -10.74 -2.59
CA VAL A 163 6.23 -10.20 -1.30
C VAL A 163 6.05 -11.31 -0.28
N LYS A 164 7.16 -11.98 0.06
CA LYS A 164 7.27 -12.93 1.17
C LYS A 164 7.99 -12.23 2.32
#